data_AF-A0A924NCL6-F1
#
_entry.id   AF-A0A924NCL6-F1
#
_cell.length_a   1.000
_cell.length_b   1.000
_cell.length_c   1.000
_cell.angle_alpha   90.00
_cell.angle_beta   90.00
_cell.angle_gamma   90.00
#
_symmetry.space_group_name_H-M   'P 1'
#
loop_
_entity.id
_entity.type
_entity.pdbx_description
1 polymer ?
#
loop_
_entity_poly.entity_id
_entity_poly.type
_entity_poly.pdbx_seq_one_letter_code
_entity_poly.pdbx_strand_id
1 'polypeptide(L)'
;DLPGRMNHRMPPDGKIEEQFALRHPVHFTIGGVFHRLLGAPEVMTNTLHGQGIMRAADSIVIDGLAPDATPEAIYVKDAPGFTLAVQWHPEWNAADDPVSRLLFTAFGQAARAWSEHRHPLRMIA
;
A
#
# COMPACT_ATOMS: atom_id res chain seq x y z
N ASP A 1 3.85 -22.60 6.63
CA ASP A 1 4.69 -21.39 6.71
C ASP A 1 5.86 -21.46 5.76
N LEU A 2 6.39 -20.30 5.35
CA LEU A 2 7.59 -20.19 4.52
C LEU A 2 8.76 -19.69 5.40
N PRO A 3 9.97 -20.28 5.29
CA PRO A 3 11.12 -19.81 6.05
C PRO A 3 11.40 -18.32 5.81
N GLY A 4 11.65 -17.58 6.89
CA GLY A 4 11.98 -16.15 6.84
C GLY A 4 10.79 -15.21 6.59
N ARG A 5 9.55 -15.71 6.54
CA ARG A 5 8.33 -14.89 6.41
C ARG A 5 7.59 -14.77 7.74
N MET A 6 7.06 -13.59 8.00
CA MET A 6 6.15 -13.30 9.10
C MET A 6 4.77 -13.90 8.82
N ASN A 7 3.97 -14.12 9.87
CA ASN A 7 2.58 -14.52 9.70
C ASN A 7 1.71 -13.28 9.48
N HIS A 8 1.27 -13.09 8.24
CA HIS A 8 0.42 -11.99 7.77
C HIS A 8 -1.08 -12.29 7.84
N ARG A 9 -1.46 -13.51 8.26
CA ARG A 9 -2.86 -13.93 8.25
C ARG A 9 -3.65 -13.22 9.34
N MET A 10 -4.93 -13.02 9.05
CA MET A 10 -5.92 -12.68 10.06
C MET A 10 -5.88 -13.74 11.17
N PRO A 11 -5.89 -13.35 12.46
CA PRO A 11 -6.07 -14.30 13.56
C PRO A 11 -7.34 -15.10 13.36
N PRO A 12 -7.35 -16.39 13.74
CA PRO A 12 -8.55 -17.21 13.65
C PRO A 12 -9.65 -16.76 14.63
N ASP A 13 -9.24 -16.13 15.74
CA ASP A 13 -10.11 -15.73 16.85
C ASP A 13 -9.92 -14.25 17.21
N GLY A 14 -10.82 -13.71 18.03
CA GLY A 14 -10.78 -12.32 18.50
C GLY A 14 -11.86 -11.44 17.89
N LYS A 15 -11.98 -10.22 18.40
CA LYS A 15 -12.91 -9.21 17.86
C LYS A 15 -12.40 -8.66 16.53
N ILE A 16 -13.28 -8.10 15.72
CA ILE A 16 -12.91 -7.51 14.42
C ILE A 16 -11.87 -6.40 14.59
N GLU A 17 -11.96 -5.60 15.66
CA GLU A 17 -10.99 -4.55 15.96
C GLU A 17 -9.60 -5.11 16.27
N GLU A 18 -9.52 -6.28 16.90
CA GLU A 18 -8.27 -6.97 17.21
C GLU A 18 -7.66 -7.63 15.95
N GLN A 19 -8.51 -8.13 15.06
CA GLN A 19 -8.09 -8.70 13.77
C GLN A 19 -7.50 -7.62 12.86
N PHE A 20 -8.09 -6.42 12.86
CA PHE A 20 -7.65 -5.27 12.06
C PHE A 20 -6.65 -4.34 12.76
N ALA A 21 -6.17 -4.70 13.95
CA ALA A 21 -5.14 -3.92 14.65
C ALA A 21 -3.86 -3.80 13.80
N LEU A 22 -3.13 -2.70 13.98
CA LEU A 22 -1.83 -2.46 13.34
C LEU A 22 -0.80 -3.51 13.82
N ARG A 23 0.00 -4.05 12.91
CA ARG A 23 0.84 -5.24 13.17
C ARG A 23 2.29 -5.08 12.79
N HIS A 24 2.58 -4.49 11.65
CA HIS A 24 3.95 -4.30 11.19
C HIS A 24 4.10 -2.99 10.45
N PRO A 25 5.32 -2.44 10.41
CA PRO A 25 5.62 -1.33 9.52
C PRO A 25 5.69 -1.82 8.07
N VAL A 26 5.49 -0.88 7.15
CA VAL A 26 5.86 -1.01 5.74
C VAL A 26 6.86 0.09 5.44
N HIS A 27 8.06 -0.29 5.03
CA HIS A 27 9.14 0.64 4.67
C HIS A 27 9.04 0.96 3.18
N PHE A 28 9.06 2.26 2.86
CA PHE A 28 8.97 2.74 1.49
C PHE A 28 10.34 3.06 0.90
N THR A 29 10.43 3.02 -0.43
CA THR A 29 11.60 3.57 -1.14
C THR A 29 11.77 5.04 -0.77
N ILE A 30 12.95 5.42 -0.29
CA ILE A 30 13.24 6.81 0.04
C ILE A 30 13.13 7.68 -1.21
N GLY A 31 12.20 8.61 -1.12
CA GLY A 31 11.85 9.54 -2.20
C GLY A 31 10.81 8.98 -3.17
N GLY A 32 10.38 7.72 -3.02
CA GLY A 32 9.38 7.07 -3.86
C GLY A 32 7.97 7.64 -3.73
N VAL A 33 7.03 7.10 -4.52
CA VAL A 33 5.68 7.65 -4.62
C VAL A 33 4.91 7.51 -3.30
N PHE A 34 5.03 6.38 -2.60
CA PHE A 34 4.39 6.20 -1.30
C PHE A 34 5.06 7.05 -0.22
N HIS A 35 6.39 7.17 -0.21
CA HIS A 35 7.10 8.08 0.70
C HIS A 35 6.63 9.53 0.55
N ARG A 36 6.53 10.02 -0.69
CA ARG A 36 6.06 11.39 -0.98
C ARG A 36 4.59 11.58 -0.62
N LEU A 37 3.75 10.59 -0.92
CA LEU A 37 2.31 10.64 -0.64
C LEU A 37 2.01 10.63 0.86
N LEU A 38 2.67 9.74 1.61
CA LEU A 38 2.41 9.52 3.03
C LEU A 38 3.26 10.42 3.93
N GLY A 39 4.29 11.07 3.38
CA GLY A 39 5.15 12.01 4.10
C GLY A 39 6.07 11.36 5.13
N ALA A 40 6.22 10.04 5.10
CA ALA A 40 7.01 9.26 6.05
C ALA A 40 7.71 8.08 5.36
N PRO A 41 8.94 7.71 5.78
CA PRO A 41 9.68 6.60 5.18
C PRO A 41 9.07 5.23 5.50
N GLU A 42 8.18 5.16 6.50
CA GLU A 42 7.43 3.97 6.87
C GLU A 42 6.08 4.36 7.49
N VAL A 43 5.12 3.42 7.46
CA VAL A 43 3.86 3.52 8.19
C VAL A 43 3.50 2.18 8.81
N MET A 44 2.75 2.19 9.92
CA MET A 44 2.18 0.99 10.50
C MET A 44 0.91 0.57 9.75
N THR A 45 0.75 -0.72 9.46
CA THR A 45 -0.40 -1.25 8.73
C THR A 45 -1.01 -2.45 9.45
N ASN A 46 -2.30 -2.72 9.17
CA ASN A 46 -2.90 -4.00 9.47
C ASN A 46 -2.43 -5.06 8.47
N THR A 47 -2.67 -6.35 8.75
CA THR A 47 -2.37 -7.43 7.82
C THR A 47 -3.34 -8.60 8.01
N LEU A 48 -3.97 -9.02 6.91
CA LEU A 48 -5.03 -10.03 6.90
C LEU A 48 -4.90 -10.94 5.67
N HIS A 49 -3.68 -11.22 5.22
CA HIS A 49 -3.42 -11.98 3.99
C HIS A 49 -2.59 -13.24 4.25
N GLY A 50 -2.96 -14.32 3.55
CA GLY A 50 -2.24 -15.60 3.60
C GLY A 50 -1.35 -15.84 2.37
N GLN A 51 -1.37 -14.91 1.42
CA GLN A 51 -0.69 -14.95 0.13
C GLN A 51 -0.11 -13.56 -0.15
N GLY A 52 1.01 -13.52 -0.87
CA GLY A 52 1.64 -12.26 -1.27
C GLY A 52 2.45 -12.44 -2.55
N ILE A 53 3.02 -11.33 -3.04
CA ILE A 53 3.80 -11.32 -4.29
C ILE A 53 5.12 -12.07 -4.08
N MET A 54 5.29 -13.18 -4.81
CA MET A 54 6.55 -13.92 -4.84
C MET A 54 7.52 -13.38 -5.90
N ARG A 55 7.00 -13.02 -7.08
CA ARG A 55 7.76 -12.47 -8.19
C ARG A 55 6.91 -11.43 -8.91
N ALA A 56 7.38 -10.18 -8.92
CA ALA A 56 6.77 -9.11 -9.70
C ALA A 56 7.19 -9.21 -11.18
N ALA A 57 6.33 -8.73 -12.09
CA ALA A 57 6.70 -8.51 -13.48
C ALA A 57 7.57 -7.24 -13.60
N ASP A 58 8.33 -7.09 -14.70
CA ASP A 58 9.22 -5.93 -14.92
C ASP A 58 8.50 -4.58 -14.94
N SER A 59 7.20 -4.58 -15.23
CA SER A 59 6.34 -3.39 -15.21
C SER A 59 5.76 -3.06 -13.84
N ILE A 60 5.95 -3.91 -12.83
CA ILE A 60 5.47 -3.68 -11.46
C ILE A 60 6.64 -3.23 -10.59
N VAL A 61 6.53 -2.01 -10.08
CA VAL A 61 7.48 -1.49 -9.10
C VAL A 61 6.99 -1.84 -7.70
N ILE A 62 7.84 -2.49 -6.92
CA ILE A 62 7.64 -2.67 -5.47
C ILE A 62 8.20 -1.44 -4.78
N ASP A 63 7.32 -0.64 -4.17
CA ASP A 63 7.70 0.60 -3.48
C ASP A 63 7.67 0.47 -1.96
N GLY A 64 6.96 -0.53 -1.43
CA GLY A 64 6.82 -0.77 0.01
C GLY A 64 7.04 -2.23 0.39
N LEU A 65 7.83 -2.45 1.45
CA LEU A 65 8.19 -3.78 1.97
C LEU A 65 7.92 -3.89 3.47
N ALA A 66 7.32 -5.02 3.90
CA ALA A 66 7.32 -5.43 5.30
C ALA A 66 8.73 -5.83 5.78
N PRO A 67 8.98 -5.98 7.11
CA PRO A 67 10.30 -6.35 7.65
C PRO A 67 10.85 -7.68 7.13
N ASP A 68 9.97 -8.60 6.71
CA ASP A 68 10.33 -9.90 6.12
C ASP A 68 10.51 -9.84 4.59
N ALA A 69 10.64 -8.63 4.04
CA ALA A 69 10.72 -8.32 2.61
C ALA A 69 9.50 -8.79 1.81
N THR A 70 8.32 -8.90 2.43
CA THR A 70 7.06 -9.11 1.69
C THR A 70 6.65 -7.81 1.01
N PRO A 71 6.39 -7.80 -0.32
CA PRO A 71 5.85 -6.63 -1.00
C PRO A 71 4.47 -6.25 -0.47
N GLU A 72 4.35 -5.02 0.00
CA GLU A 72 3.13 -4.49 0.62
C GLU A 72 2.56 -3.29 -0.15
N ALA A 73 3.38 -2.58 -0.93
CA ALA A 73 2.93 -1.47 -1.76
C ALA A 73 3.59 -1.52 -3.14
N ILE A 74 2.79 -1.40 -4.19
CA ILE A 74 3.25 -1.46 -5.58
C ILE A 74 2.60 -0.38 -6.45
N TYR A 75 3.17 -0.16 -7.63
CA TYR A 75 2.52 0.55 -8.72
C TYR A 75 2.99 0.05 -10.09
N VAL A 76 2.25 0.41 -11.15
CA VAL A 76 2.61 0.05 -12.52
C VAL A 76 3.53 1.13 -13.09
N LYS A 77 4.75 0.73 -13.47
CA LYS A 77 5.75 1.60 -14.10
C LYS A 77 5.18 2.22 -15.38
N ASP A 78 5.43 3.52 -15.55
CA ASP A 78 5.05 4.30 -16.74
C ASP A 78 3.55 4.32 -17.06
N ALA A 79 2.69 3.89 -16.12
CA ALA A 79 1.24 3.93 -16.32
C ALA A 79 0.76 5.39 -16.47
N PRO A 80 -0.18 5.66 -17.39
CA PRO A 80 -0.69 7.02 -17.63
C PRO A 80 -1.60 7.54 -16.52
N GLY A 81 -1.96 6.70 -15.55
CA GLY A 81 -2.90 7.02 -14.48
C GLY A 81 -2.46 6.48 -13.12
N PHE A 82 -3.34 6.64 -12.14
CA PHE A 82 -3.12 6.17 -10.78
C PHE A 82 -3.18 4.65 -10.70
N THR A 83 -2.11 4.03 -10.23
CA THR A 83 -1.98 2.56 -10.13
C THR A 83 -1.40 2.12 -8.78
N LEU A 84 -1.45 2.99 -7.76
CA LEU A 84 -1.00 2.62 -6.43
C LEU A 84 -1.89 1.50 -5.89
N ALA A 85 -1.27 0.41 -5.45
CA ALA A 85 -1.94 -0.71 -4.82
C ALA A 85 -1.21 -1.09 -3.53
N VAL A 86 -1.98 -1.51 -2.54
CA VAL A 86 -1.49 -1.88 -1.21
C VAL A 86 -2.04 -3.26 -0.85
N GLN A 87 -1.29 -4.01 -0.05
CA GLN A 87 -1.65 -5.37 0.33
C GLN A 87 -2.41 -5.42 1.66
N TRP A 88 -2.24 -4.42 2.53
CA TRP A 88 -3.06 -4.21 3.72
C TRP A 88 -4.47 -3.70 3.38
N HIS A 89 -5.30 -3.52 4.41
CA HIS A 89 -6.68 -3.09 4.32
C HIS A 89 -6.84 -1.61 4.71
N PRO A 90 -6.67 -0.65 3.78
CA PRO A 90 -6.82 0.78 4.08
C PRO A 90 -8.29 1.18 4.31
N GLU A 91 -9.27 0.37 3.91
CA GLU A 91 -10.69 0.67 4.11
C GLU A 91 -11.09 0.65 5.59
N TRP A 92 -10.36 -0.10 6.42
CA TRP A 92 -10.62 -0.18 7.85
C TRP A 92 -10.37 1.16 8.52
N ASN A 93 -11.41 1.73 9.13
CA ASN A 93 -11.39 3.04 9.78
C ASN A 93 -10.84 4.17 8.87
N ALA A 94 -11.10 4.09 7.56
CA ALA A 94 -10.52 4.99 6.56
C ALA A 94 -10.80 6.48 6.80
N ALA A 95 -11.85 6.82 7.54
CA ALA A 95 -12.18 8.20 7.88
C ALA A 95 -11.27 8.79 8.96
N ASP A 96 -10.72 7.98 9.86
CA ASP A 96 -9.93 8.47 11.00
C ASP A 96 -8.47 8.03 10.92
N ASP A 97 -8.14 7.00 10.13
CA ASP A 97 -6.77 6.56 9.92
C ASP A 97 -6.00 7.51 8.97
N PRO A 98 -4.88 8.12 9.40
CA PRO A 98 -4.16 9.11 8.60
C PRO A 98 -3.52 8.53 7.33
N VAL A 99 -3.18 7.23 7.31
CA VAL A 99 -2.60 6.57 6.12
C VAL A 99 -3.70 6.33 5.09
N SER A 100 -4.81 5.75 5.51
CA SER A 100 -5.97 5.46 4.67
C SER A 100 -6.57 6.72 4.07
N ARG A 101 -6.76 7.77 4.87
CA ARG A 101 -7.28 9.07 4.40
C ARG A 101 -6.45 9.63 3.25
N LEU A 102 -5.12 9.57 3.34
CA LEU A 102 -4.22 10.08 2.30
C LEU A 102 -4.30 9.24 1.02
N LEU A 103 -4.34 7.90 1.13
CA LEU A 103 -4.49 7.01 -0.02
C LEU A 103 -5.80 7.26 -0.79
N PHE A 104 -6.93 7.30 -0.08
CA PHE A 104 -8.23 7.53 -0.70
C PHE A 104 -8.38 8.96 -1.23
N THR A 105 -7.79 9.95 -0.55
CA THR A 105 -7.75 11.33 -1.05
C THR A 105 -6.99 11.41 -2.37
N ALA A 106 -5.81 10.78 -2.45
CA ALA A 106 -5.01 10.76 -3.67
C ALA A 106 -5.71 10.01 -4.81
N PHE A 107 -6.35 8.87 -4.52
CA PHE A 107 -7.16 8.16 -5.50
C PHE A 107 -8.31 9.03 -6.03
N GLY A 108 -9.06 9.70 -5.15
CA GLY A 108 -10.17 10.57 -5.54
C GLY A 108 -9.72 11.78 -6.37
N GLN A 109 -8.58 12.38 -6.03
CA GLN A 109 -7.97 13.45 -6.82
C GLN A 109 -7.56 12.95 -8.21
N ALA A 110 -6.93 11.78 -8.29
CA ALA A 110 -6.53 11.19 -9.56
C ALA A 110 -7.73 10.83 -10.45
N ALA A 111 -8.79 10.27 -9.87
CA ALA A 111 -10.03 9.96 -10.60
C ALA A 111 -10.68 11.23 -11.17
N ARG A 112 -10.73 12.31 -10.38
CA ARG A 112 -11.24 13.61 -10.84
C ARG A 112 -10.37 14.19 -11.97
N ALA A 113 -9.05 14.17 -11.82
CA ALA A 113 -8.12 14.63 -12.85
C ALA A 113 -8.28 13.84 -14.17
N TRP A 114 -8.43 12.51 -14.06
CA TRP A 114 -8.68 11.64 -15.21
C TRP A 114 -9.98 11.98 -15.93
N SER A 115 -11.06 12.16 -15.18
CA SER A 115 -12.37 12.55 -15.75
C SER A 115 -12.34 13.88 -16.49
N GLU A 116 -11.46 14.80 -16.09
CA GLU A 116 -11.33 16.11 -16.69
C GLU A 116 -10.31 16.15 -17.85
N HIS A 117 -9.78 15.00 -18.27
CA HIS A 117 -8.67 14.90 -19.25
C HIS A 117 -7.41 15.69 -18.84
N ARG A 118 -7.32 16.05 -17.55
CA ARG A 118 -6.11 16.63 -16.96
C ARG A 118 -5.19 15.47 -16.60
N HIS A 119 -4.66 14.81 -17.62
CA HIS A 119 -3.66 13.77 -17.42
C HIS A 119 -2.45 14.42 -16.75
N PRO A 120 -2.10 14.05 -15.50
CA PRO A 120 -0.84 14.48 -14.96
C PRO A 120 0.25 13.96 -15.90
N LEU A 121 1.16 14.85 -16.31
CA LEU A 121 2.43 14.44 -16.92
C LEU A 121 2.99 13.32 -16.04
N ARG A 122 3.32 12.19 -16.68
CA ARG A 122 3.89 10.94 -16.12
C ARG A 122 4.26 11.03 -14.64
N MET A 123 3.82 10.09 -13.81
CA MET A 123 4.40 9.95 -12.46
C MET A 123 5.91 9.68 -12.62
N ILE A 124 6.72 10.73 -12.60
CA ILE A 124 8.17 10.62 -12.61
C ILE A 124 8.52 10.09 -11.23
N ALA A 125 8.97 8.83 -11.21
CA ALA A 125 9.55 8.21 -10.04
C ALA A 125 10.78 9.00 -9.61
#